data_AF-A0A2X3CBW6-F1
#
_entry.id   AF-A0A2X3CBW6-F1
#
_cell.length_a   1.000
_cell.length_b   1.000
_cell.length_c   1.000
_cell.angle_alpha   90.00
_cell.angle_beta   90.00
_cell.angle_gamma   90.00
#
_symmetry.space_group_name_H-M   'P 1'
#
loop_
_entity.id
_entity.type
_entity.pdbx_description
1 polymer ?
#
loop_
_entity_poly.entity_id
_entity_poly.type
_entity_poly.pdbx_seq_one_letter_code
_entity_poly.pdbx_strand_id
1 'polypeptide(L)'
;MAGSSLLTLLDDIATLLDDISVMGKVAAKKTAGVLGDDLSLNAQQVTGVRANRELPVVWGVAKGSFVNKVILVPLALLISAFIPWAITPLLMLGGAFLCFEGVEKVLHSLEARKHKEDPERRQQRLAALAERDPLAFERDKVKGAIRTDFILSAEIVAITLGIVAEAPLLNQILILSGIAILVTIGVYGLVGVIVKLDDMGYWLAEKRSALAQWLGKGLLAVAPRLMKVLSIVGTLAMFLVGGG
;
A
#
# COMPACT_ATOMS: atom_id res chain seq x y z
N MET A 1 24.60 35.63 -27.95
CA MET A 1 24.75 35.27 -26.53
C MET A 1 23.43 34.88 -25.83
N ALA A 2 22.28 34.80 -26.52
CA ALA A 2 21.04 34.27 -25.93
C ALA A 2 20.91 32.73 -26.00
N GLY A 3 21.49 32.09 -27.04
CA GLY A 3 21.45 30.63 -27.19
C GLY A 3 22.25 29.87 -26.13
N SER A 4 23.34 30.44 -25.62
CA SER A 4 24.13 29.81 -24.53
C SER A 4 23.40 29.83 -23.19
N SER A 5 22.55 30.83 -22.93
CA SER A 5 21.72 30.88 -21.72
C SER A 5 20.56 29.89 -21.75
N LEU A 6 19.97 29.62 -22.93
CA LEU A 6 18.94 28.60 -23.07
C LEU A 6 19.52 27.19 -22.97
N LEU A 7 20.69 26.95 -23.58
CA LEU A 7 21.36 25.66 -23.52
C LEU A 7 21.83 25.32 -22.11
N THR A 8 22.31 26.30 -21.34
CA THR A 8 22.66 26.10 -19.92
C THR A 8 21.43 25.85 -19.05
N LEU A 9 20.31 26.55 -19.26
CA LEU A 9 19.06 26.25 -18.58
C LEU A 9 18.52 24.84 -18.91
N LEU A 10 18.65 24.40 -20.15
CA LEU A 10 18.27 23.05 -20.55
C LEU A 10 19.19 21.99 -19.94
N ASP A 11 20.48 22.28 -19.80
CA ASP A 11 21.46 21.42 -19.13
C ASP A 11 21.18 21.32 -17.62
N ASP A 12 20.84 22.43 -16.97
CA ASP A 12 20.40 22.46 -15.57
C ASP A 12 19.10 21.66 -15.36
N ILE A 13 18.15 21.76 -16.29
CA ILE A 13 16.93 20.92 -16.26
C ILE A 13 17.28 19.45 -16.47
N ALA A 14 18.18 19.13 -17.40
CA ALA A 14 18.58 17.76 -17.69
C ALA A 14 19.28 17.11 -16.48
N THR A 15 20.18 17.84 -15.83
CA THR A 15 20.88 17.38 -14.61
C THR A 15 19.90 17.21 -13.44
N LEU A 16 18.99 18.16 -13.21
CA LEU A 16 17.91 18.00 -12.21
C LEU A 16 17.05 16.76 -12.48
N LEU A 17 16.66 16.53 -13.73
CA LEU A 17 15.86 15.37 -14.11
C LEU A 17 16.62 14.05 -13.94
N ASP A 18 17.93 14.04 -14.18
CA ASP A 18 18.76 12.85 -13.97
C ASP A 18 18.88 12.52 -12.48
N ASP A 19 19.13 13.52 -11.63
CA ASP A 19 19.15 13.34 -10.17
C ASP A 19 17.81 12.84 -9.63
N ILE A 20 16.69 13.41 -10.09
CA ILE A 20 15.34 12.95 -9.74
C ILE A 20 15.12 11.51 -10.20
N SER A 21 15.59 11.15 -11.39
CA SER A 21 15.48 9.80 -11.94
C SER A 21 16.27 8.78 -11.12
N VAL A 22 17.52 9.09 -10.75
CA VAL A 22 18.39 8.21 -9.97
C VAL A 22 17.85 8.06 -8.54
N MET A 23 17.61 9.17 -7.84
CA MET A 23 17.11 9.14 -6.47
C MET A 23 15.69 8.57 -6.39
N GLY A 24 14.83 8.90 -7.37
CA GLY A 24 13.49 8.34 -7.50
C GLY A 24 13.50 6.82 -7.71
N LYS A 25 14.45 6.29 -8.50
CA LYS A 25 14.63 4.83 -8.65
C LYS A 25 15.06 4.18 -7.35
N VAL A 26 15.99 4.80 -6.61
CA VAL A 26 16.45 4.27 -5.32
C VAL A 26 15.32 4.30 -4.28
N ALA A 27 14.58 5.41 -4.22
CA ALA A 27 13.38 5.54 -3.38
C ALA A 27 12.36 4.47 -3.72
N ALA A 28 11.96 4.36 -4.99
CA ALA A 28 11.01 3.35 -5.45
C ALA A 28 11.48 1.93 -5.11
N LYS A 29 12.77 1.62 -5.28
CA LYS A 29 13.33 0.30 -4.97
C LYS A 29 13.32 -0.01 -3.47
N LYS A 30 13.66 0.96 -2.61
CA LYS A 30 13.64 0.77 -1.15
C LYS A 30 12.20 0.71 -0.61
N THR A 31 11.30 1.52 -1.14
CA THR A 31 9.88 1.48 -0.77
C THR A 31 9.17 0.26 -1.34
N ALA A 32 9.66 -0.33 -2.44
CA ALA A 32 9.06 -1.53 -3.04
C ALA A 32 8.98 -2.72 -2.08
N GLY A 33 9.88 -2.78 -1.08
CA GLY A 33 9.72 -3.74 0.00
C GLY A 33 8.42 -3.48 0.77
N VAL A 34 8.28 -2.29 1.34
CA VAL A 34 7.10 -1.89 2.12
C VAL A 34 5.80 -1.96 1.32
N LEU A 35 5.85 -1.74 0.00
CA LEU A 35 4.67 -1.83 -0.88
C LEU A 35 3.99 -3.20 -0.88
N GLY A 36 4.76 -4.27 -0.71
CA GLY A 36 4.17 -5.62 -0.62
C GLY A 36 3.23 -5.74 0.58
N ASP A 37 3.55 -5.07 1.68
CA ASP A 37 2.72 -5.07 2.87
C ASP A 37 1.48 -4.20 2.71
N ASP A 38 1.64 -2.99 2.17
CA ASP A 38 0.52 -2.08 1.86
C ASP A 38 -0.50 -2.74 0.93
N LEU A 39 -0.01 -3.46 -0.08
CA LEU A 39 -0.82 -4.28 -0.98
C LEU A 39 -1.56 -5.41 -0.26
N SER A 40 -0.86 -6.15 0.60
CA SER A 40 -1.44 -7.27 1.34
C SER A 40 -2.52 -6.80 2.31
N LEU A 41 -2.23 -5.78 3.10
CA LEU A 41 -3.14 -5.25 4.12
C LEU A 41 -4.38 -4.62 3.48
N ASN A 42 -4.22 -3.80 2.43
CA ASN A 42 -5.38 -3.24 1.72
C ASN A 42 -6.21 -4.33 1.03
N ALA A 43 -5.58 -5.31 0.38
CA ALA A 43 -6.32 -6.42 -0.23
C ALA A 43 -7.14 -7.20 0.82
N GLN A 44 -6.55 -7.52 1.98
CA GLN A 44 -7.25 -8.23 3.06
C GLN A 44 -8.37 -7.39 3.70
N GLN A 45 -8.17 -6.09 3.87
CA GLN A 45 -9.17 -5.23 4.50
C GLN A 45 -10.42 -5.06 3.64
N VAL A 46 -10.30 -5.12 2.32
CA VAL A 46 -11.41 -5.02 1.37
C VAL A 46 -12.16 -6.36 1.23
N THR A 47 -11.50 -7.48 1.51
CA THR A 47 -12.15 -8.81 1.47
C THR A 47 -13.22 -8.98 2.54
N GLY A 48 -14.33 -9.62 2.16
CA GLY A 48 -15.47 -9.91 3.05
C GLY A 48 -16.58 -8.85 3.02
N VAL A 49 -16.45 -7.82 2.20
CA VAL A 49 -17.58 -6.97 1.79
C VAL A 49 -18.37 -7.75 0.72
N ARG A 50 -19.69 -7.53 0.59
CA ARG A 50 -20.47 -8.16 -0.49
C ARG A 50 -19.79 -7.89 -1.84
N ALA A 51 -19.58 -8.91 -2.68
CA ALA A 51 -18.81 -8.83 -3.93
C ALA A 51 -19.10 -7.57 -4.77
N ASN A 52 -20.38 -7.21 -4.93
CA ASN A 52 -20.82 -6.02 -5.67
C ASN A 52 -20.48 -4.65 -5.03
N ARG A 53 -19.78 -4.62 -3.88
CA ARG A 53 -19.43 -3.42 -3.11
C ARG A 53 -17.93 -3.31 -2.83
N GLU A 54 -17.10 -4.25 -3.29
CA GLU A 54 -15.66 -4.23 -3.03
C GLU A 54 -14.95 -3.06 -3.75
N LEU A 55 -15.24 -2.81 -5.03
CA LEU A 55 -14.67 -1.70 -5.79
C LEU A 55 -14.96 -0.30 -5.20
N PRO A 56 -16.22 0.03 -4.80
CA PRO A 56 -16.50 1.26 -4.06
C PRO A 56 -15.71 1.42 -2.76
N VAL A 57 -15.45 0.33 -2.04
CA VAL A 57 -14.65 0.34 -0.82
C VAL A 57 -13.18 0.65 -1.15
N VAL A 58 -12.58 -0.04 -2.14
CA VAL A 58 -11.20 0.27 -2.61
C VAL A 58 -11.08 1.75 -2.97
N TRP A 59 -12.06 2.29 -3.70
CA TRP A 59 -12.08 3.69 -4.09
C TRP A 59 -12.20 4.65 -2.90
N GLY A 60 -13.01 4.30 -1.90
CA GLY A 60 -13.13 5.05 -0.66
C GLY A 60 -11.81 5.10 0.11
N VAL A 61 -11.11 3.97 0.19
CA VAL A 61 -9.79 3.89 0.83
C VAL A 61 -8.74 4.67 0.02
N ALA A 62 -8.71 4.52 -1.31
CA ALA A 62 -7.79 5.23 -2.18
C ALA A 62 -7.92 6.75 -2.05
N LYS A 63 -9.16 7.27 -1.97
CA LYS A 63 -9.40 8.70 -1.71
C LYS A 63 -8.89 9.14 -0.35
N GLY A 64 -9.16 8.37 0.70
CA GLY A 64 -8.68 8.67 2.05
C GLY A 64 -7.15 8.65 2.15
N SER A 65 -6.53 7.65 1.55
CA SER A 65 -5.07 7.51 1.43
C SER A 65 -4.43 8.67 0.68
N PHE A 66 -5.06 9.13 -0.40
CA PHE A 66 -4.57 10.29 -1.13
C PHE A 66 -4.58 11.55 -0.25
N VAL A 67 -5.66 11.78 0.51
CA VAL A 67 -5.74 12.90 1.47
C VAL A 67 -4.67 12.77 2.56
N ASN A 68 -4.46 11.57 3.09
CA ASN A 68 -3.39 11.30 4.06
C ASN A 68 -2.01 11.71 3.49
N LYS A 69 -1.70 11.30 2.27
CA LYS A 69 -0.41 11.60 1.62
C LYS A 69 -0.25 13.08 1.29
N VAL A 70 -1.32 13.78 0.91
CA VAL A 70 -1.33 15.24 0.73
C VAL A 70 -1.00 15.98 2.02
N ILE A 71 -1.28 15.39 3.19
CA ILE A 71 -0.92 15.96 4.50
C ILE A 71 0.49 15.51 4.93
N LEU A 72 0.81 14.23 4.77
CA LEU A 72 2.09 13.64 5.19
C LEU A 72 3.28 14.20 4.42
N VAL A 73 3.17 14.40 3.10
CA VAL A 73 4.29 14.87 2.27
C VAL A 73 4.74 16.27 2.65
N PRO A 74 3.85 17.29 2.78
CA PRO A 74 4.24 18.60 3.30
C PRO A 74 4.81 18.56 4.71
N LEU A 75 4.25 17.75 5.61
CA LEU A 75 4.79 17.60 6.97
C LEU A 75 6.22 17.03 6.95
N ALA A 76 6.48 16.03 6.12
CA ALA A 76 7.81 15.46 5.93
C ALA A 76 8.81 16.49 5.38
N LEU A 77 8.38 17.31 4.40
CA LEU A 77 9.19 18.40 3.87
C LEU A 77 9.47 19.49 4.90
N LEU A 78 8.51 19.82 5.77
CA LEU A 78 8.70 20.76 6.87
C LEU A 78 9.71 20.21 7.88
N ILE A 79 9.62 18.93 8.24
CA ILE A 79 10.64 18.29 9.10
C ILE A 79 12.02 18.38 8.45
N SER A 80 12.11 18.10 7.15
CA SER A 80 13.36 18.23 6.38
C SER A 80 13.95 19.64 6.43
N ALA A 81 13.12 20.66 6.25
CA ALA A 81 13.55 22.04 6.17
C ALA A 81 13.95 22.65 7.52
N PHE A 82 13.24 22.30 8.60
CA PHE A 82 13.39 22.96 9.90
C PHE A 82 14.14 22.12 10.94
N ILE A 83 14.02 20.79 10.88
CA ILE A 83 14.55 19.87 11.90
C ILE A 83 15.13 18.61 11.21
N PRO A 84 16.12 18.74 10.30
CA PRO A 84 16.63 17.61 9.51
C PRO A 84 17.24 16.50 10.37
N TRP A 85 17.78 16.84 11.55
CA TRP A 85 18.30 15.85 12.50
C TRP A 85 17.22 14.88 13.02
N ALA A 86 15.93 15.26 12.96
CA ALA A 86 14.82 14.40 13.36
C ALA A 86 14.50 13.31 12.33
N ILE A 87 15.01 13.40 11.10
CA ILE A 87 14.80 12.38 10.07
C ILE A 87 15.39 11.03 10.51
N THR A 88 16.65 11.03 10.96
CA THR A 88 17.34 9.80 11.40
C THR A 88 16.64 9.06 12.54
N PRO A 89 16.24 9.71 13.66
CA PRO A 89 15.47 9.02 14.71
C PRO A 89 14.08 8.61 14.25
N LEU A 90 13.41 9.38 13.38
CA LEU A 90 12.12 8.99 12.82
C LEU A 90 12.23 7.73 11.95
N LEU A 91 13.29 7.63 11.14
CA LEU A 91 13.63 6.44 10.35
C LEU A 91 13.96 5.24 11.22
N MET A 92 14.79 5.42 12.27
CA MET A 92 15.12 4.33 13.19
C MET A 92 13.88 3.80 13.92
N LEU A 93 12.98 4.69 14.33
CA LEU A 93 11.71 4.31 14.94
C LEU A 93 10.79 3.59 13.94
N GLY A 94 10.70 4.06 12.70
CA GLY A 94 9.96 3.38 11.63
C GLY A 94 10.49 1.98 11.33
N GLY A 95 11.80 1.83 11.19
CA GLY A 95 12.45 0.53 10.99
C GLY A 95 12.29 -0.43 12.17
N ALA A 96 12.33 0.08 13.40
CA ALA A 96 12.06 -0.72 14.59
C ALA A 96 10.58 -1.16 14.66
N PHE A 97 9.64 -0.27 14.34
CA PHE A 97 8.22 -0.58 14.28
C PHE A 97 7.90 -1.66 13.22
N LEU A 98 8.50 -1.55 12.03
CA LEU A 98 8.41 -2.59 10.99
C LEU A 98 8.92 -3.96 11.46
N CYS A 99 10.08 -3.98 12.11
CA CYS A 99 10.63 -5.23 12.64
C CYS A 99 9.69 -5.86 13.66
N PHE A 100 9.10 -5.03 14.53
CA PHE A 100 8.10 -5.47 15.50
C PHE A 100 6.85 -6.04 14.81
N GLU A 101 6.26 -5.30 13.87
CA GLU A 101 5.05 -5.72 13.16
C GLU A 101 5.30 -6.98 12.30
N GLY A 102 6.47 -7.08 11.67
CA GLY A 102 6.88 -8.25 10.91
C GLY A 102 6.95 -9.51 11.78
N VAL A 103 7.51 -9.42 13.00
CA VAL A 103 7.53 -10.53 13.95
C VAL A 103 6.12 -10.87 14.45
N GLU A 104 5.31 -9.86 14.79
CA GLU A 104 3.93 -10.06 15.24
C GLU A 104 3.07 -10.77 14.18
N LYS A 105 3.19 -10.37 12.91
CA LYS A 105 2.51 -11.05 11.78
C LYS A 105 2.93 -12.51 11.63
N VAL A 106 4.22 -12.82 11.80
CA VAL A 106 4.72 -14.21 11.76
C VAL A 106 4.16 -15.02 12.93
N LEU A 107 4.20 -14.47 14.16
CA LEU A 107 3.67 -15.12 15.36
C LEU A 107 2.18 -15.39 15.22
N HIS A 108 1.38 -14.40 14.80
CA HIS A 108 -0.05 -14.57 14.57
C HIS A 108 -0.35 -15.59 13.46
N SER A 109 0.44 -15.63 12.39
CA SER A 109 0.30 -16.65 11.34
C SER A 109 0.58 -18.06 11.86
N LEU A 110 1.54 -18.21 12.78
CA LEU A 110 1.86 -19.48 13.43
C LEU A 110 0.80 -19.88 14.47
N GLU A 111 0.27 -18.93 15.24
CA GLU A 111 -0.80 -19.16 16.23
C GLU A 111 -2.15 -19.46 15.55
N ALA A 112 -2.51 -18.75 14.49
CA ALA A 112 -3.71 -19.03 13.69
C ALA A 112 -3.66 -20.41 13.03
N ARG A 113 -2.46 -20.94 12.76
CA ARG A 113 -2.28 -22.34 12.31
C ARG A 113 -2.41 -23.36 13.45
N LYS A 114 -2.14 -22.97 14.71
CA LYS A 114 -2.25 -23.83 15.89
C LYS A 114 -3.64 -23.87 16.52
N HIS A 115 -4.38 -22.76 16.47
CA HIS A 115 -5.73 -22.67 17.02
C HIS A 115 -6.78 -22.76 15.91
N LYS A 116 -7.41 -23.93 15.76
CA LYS A 116 -8.72 -24.02 15.12
C LYS A 116 -9.70 -23.21 15.97
N GLU A 117 -10.29 -22.17 15.38
CA GLU A 117 -11.36 -21.40 16.02
C GLU A 117 -12.43 -22.34 16.56
N ASP A 118 -12.77 -22.15 17.84
CA ASP A 118 -13.86 -22.85 18.49
C ASP A 118 -15.17 -22.56 17.71
N PRO A 119 -15.94 -23.58 17.27
CA PRO A 119 -17.11 -23.40 16.42
C PRO A 119 -18.15 -22.43 17.00
N GLU A 120 -18.28 -22.41 18.34
CA GLU A 120 -19.24 -21.59 19.07
C GLU A 120 -18.86 -20.10 19.03
N ARG A 121 -17.57 -19.76 19.19
CA ARG A 121 -17.09 -18.37 19.06
C ARG A 121 -17.24 -17.86 17.62
N ARG A 122 -17.06 -18.74 16.63
CA ARG A 122 -17.31 -18.41 15.22
C ARG A 122 -18.79 -18.11 14.95
N GLN A 123 -19.71 -18.90 15.51
CA GLN A 123 -21.15 -18.66 15.38
C GLN A 123 -21.60 -17.36 16.07
N GLN A 124 -21.11 -17.08 17.27
CA GLN A 124 -21.43 -15.82 17.97
C GLN A 124 -20.94 -14.58 17.20
N ARG A 125 -19.74 -14.65 16.61
CA ARG A 125 -19.21 -13.57 15.75
C ARG A 125 -20.02 -13.40 14.47
N LEU A 126 -20.45 -14.50 13.85
CA LEU A 126 -21.29 -14.47 12.65
C LEU A 126 -22.69 -13.90 12.94
N ALA A 127 -23.27 -14.22 14.10
CA ALA A 127 -24.55 -13.66 14.55
C ALA A 127 -24.45 -12.15 14.81
N ALA A 128 -23.40 -11.70 15.49
CA ALA A 128 -23.17 -10.27 15.74
C ALA A 128 -22.87 -9.46 14.44
N LEU A 129 -22.28 -10.09 13.43
CA LEU A 129 -22.07 -9.49 12.11
C LEU A 129 -23.36 -9.42 11.29
N ALA A 130 -24.29 -10.36 11.48
CA ALA A 130 -25.56 -10.41 10.75
C ALA A 130 -26.56 -9.31 11.20
N GLU A 131 -26.46 -8.83 12.43
CA GLU A 131 -27.29 -7.73 12.97
C GLU A 131 -26.77 -6.32 12.61
N ARG A 132 -25.56 -6.22 12.03
CA ARG A 132 -24.91 -4.94 11.79
C ARG A 132 -25.41 -4.31 10.49
N ASP A 133 -25.69 -3.00 10.52
CA ASP A 133 -26.01 -2.24 9.30
C ASP A 133 -24.86 -2.37 8.28
N PRO A 134 -25.13 -2.89 7.06
CA PRO A 134 -24.11 -3.04 6.03
C PRO A 134 -23.38 -1.75 5.69
N LEU A 135 -24.05 -0.60 5.75
CA LEU A 135 -23.41 0.70 5.46
C LEU A 135 -22.47 1.14 6.59
N ALA A 136 -22.84 0.88 7.84
CA ALA A 136 -21.96 1.12 8.98
C ALA A 136 -20.73 0.22 8.93
N PHE A 137 -20.91 -1.05 8.55
CA PHE A 137 -19.81 -2.01 8.36
C PHE A 137 -18.84 -1.58 7.25
N GLU A 138 -19.36 -1.17 6.08
CA GLU A 138 -18.53 -0.64 4.98
C GLU A 138 -17.75 0.62 5.40
N ARG A 139 -18.39 1.54 6.11
CA ARG A 139 -17.74 2.77 6.61
C ARG A 139 -16.62 2.46 7.62
N ASP A 140 -16.85 1.51 8.52
CA ASP A 140 -15.84 1.09 9.50
C ASP A 140 -14.65 0.41 8.82
N LYS A 141 -14.90 -0.42 7.80
CA LYS A 141 -13.85 -1.01 6.97
C LYS A 141 -13.01 0.05 6.26
N VAL A 142 -13.66 1.02 5.61
CA VAL A 142 -12.96 2.13 4.94
C VAL A 142 -12.14 2.95 5.95
N LYS A 143 -12.72 3.31 7.10
CA LYS A 143 -12.00 4.05 8.15
C LYS A 143 -10.81 3.29 8.71
N GLY A 144 -10.99 1.99 8.98
CA GLY A 144 -9.91 1.12 9.45
C GLY A 144 -8.77 1.06 8.45
N ALA A 145 -9.10 0.87 7.17
CA ALA A 145 -8.11 0.81 6.10
C ALA A 145 -7.36 2.13 5.90
N ILE A 146 -8.05 3.27 5.96
CA ILE A 146 -7.40 4.59 5.88
C ILE A 146 -6.41 4.81 7.04
N ARG A 147 -6.71 4.31 8.25
CA ARG A 147 -5.79 4.42 9.40
C ARG A 147 -4.56 3.56 9.22
N THR A 148 -4.73 2.33 8.76
CA THR A 148 -3.61 1.42 8.47
C THR A 148 -2.74 2.00 7.35
N ASP A 149 -3.34 2.46 6.26
CA ASP A 149 -2.62 3.11 5.16
C ASP A 149 -1.89 4.38 5.63
N PHE A 150 -2.43 5.17 6.56
CA PHE A 150 -1.72 6.34 7.09
C PHE A 150 -0.38 5.95 7.72
N ILE A 151 -0.35 4.88 8.52
CA ILE A 151 0.85 4.39 9.19
C ILE A 151 1.86 3.88 8.15
N LEU A 152 1.42 3.04 7.22
CA LEU A 152 2.27 2.51 6.14
C LEU A 152 2.78 3.62 5.21
N SER A 153 1.94 4.61 4.93
CA SER A 153 2.31 5.77 4.12
C SER A 153 3.34 6.65 4.82
N ALA A 154 3.23 6.82 6.14
CA ALA A 154 4.20 7.59 6.92
C ALA A 154 5.60 6.94 6.83
N GLU A 155 5.66 5.62 6.82
CA GLU A 155 6.90 4.87 6.68
C GLU A 155 7.52 5.00 5.28
N ILE A 156 6.72 4.81 4.22
CA ILE A 156 7.16 5.01 2.83
C ILE A 156 7.70 6.44 2.63
N VAL A 157 6.99 7.43 3.17
CA VAL A 157 7.39 8.85 3.15
C VAL A 157 8.67 9.05 3.94
N ALA A 158 8.82 8.45 5.13
CA ALA A 158 10.03 8.53 5.92
C ALA A 158 11.24 7.94 5.18
N ILE A 159 11.13 6.73 4.62
CA ILE A 159 12.19 6.08 3.82
C ILE A 159 12.59 6.96 2.64
N THR A 160 11.59 7.47 1.91
CA THR A 160 11.83 8.34 0.75
C THR A 160 12.54 9.63 1.19
N LEU A 161 12.07 10.25 2.28
CA LEU A 161 12.67 11.44 2.86
C LEU A 161 14.12 11.19 3.27
N GLY A 162 14.42 10.05 3.88
CA GLY A 162 15.79 9.66 4.24
C GLY A 162 16.74 9.57 3.04
N ILE A 163 16.24 9.12 1.89
CA ILE A 163 17.04 8.98 0.65
C ILE A 163 17.33 10.34 0.03
N VAL A 164 16.36 11.27 0.11
CA VAL A 164 16.46 12.59 -0.53
C VAL A 164 16.82 13.71 0.45
N ALA A 165 17.14 13.38 1.72
CA ALA A 165 17.33 14.36 2.78
C ALA A 165 18.43 15.40 2.46
N GLU A 166 19.48 14.97 1.74
CA GLU A 166 20.60 15.82 1.33
C GLU A 166 20.38 16.50 -0.04
N ALA A 167 19.29 16.18 -0.74
CA ALA A 167 19.00 16.74 -2.06
C ALA A 167 18.40 18.15 -1.95
N PRO A 168 18.49 18.98 -3.01
CA PRO A 168 17.82 20.27 -3.06
C PRO A 168 16.31 20.15 -2.83
N LEU A 169 15.70 21.16 -2.20
CA LEU A 169 14.27 21.15 -1.83
C LEU A 169 13.34 20.80 -3.00
N LEU A 170 13.64 21.30 -4.21
CA LEU A 170 12.86 21.00 -5.41
C LEU A 170 12.85 19.49 -5.73
N ASN A 171 14.02 18.84 -5.63
CA ASN A 171 14.15 17.40 -5.86
C ASN A 171 13.39 16.61 -4.78
N GLN A 172 13.49 17.04 -3.51
CA GLN A 172 12.74 16.41 -2.43
C GLN A 172 11.23 16.46 -2.69
N ILE A 173 10.70 17.63 -3.07
CA ILE A 173 9.28 17.82 -3.38
C ILE A 173 8.84 16.90 -4.53
N LEU A 174 9.60 16.89 -5.63
CA LEU A 174 9.25 16.11 -6.82
C LEU A 174 9.31 14.61 -6.56
N ILE A 175 10.34 14.13 -5.86
CA ILE A 175 10.50 12.71 -5.55
C ILE A 175 9.44 12.25 -4.54
N LEU A 176 9.24 12.97 -3.42
CA LEU A 176 8.24 12.60 -2.42
C LEU A 176 6.83 12.60 -2.99
N SER A 177 6.47 13.63 -3.77
CA SER A 177 5.16 13.70 -4.41
C SER A 177 5.00 12.63 -5.48
N GLY A 178 6.04 12.39 -6.29
CA GLY A 178 6.05 11.36 -7.32
C GLY A 178 5.87 9.96 -6.75
N ILE A 179 6.61 9.62 -5.70
CA ILE A 179 6.47 8.34 -4.99
C ILE A 179 5.08 8.22 -4.34
N ALA A 180 4.61 9.25 -3.63
CA ALA A 180 3.29 9.22 -3.00
C ALA A 180 2.16 8.94 -4.02
N ILE A 181 2.20 9.60 -5.18
CA ILE A 181 1.23 9.38 -6.26
C ILE A 181 1.40 7.98 -6.87
N LEU A 182 2.62 7.59 -7.22
CA LEU A 182 2.92 6.30 -7.84
C LEU A 182 2.44 5.15 -6.95
N VAL A 183 2.72 5.22 -5.66
CA VAL A 183 2.31 4.22 -4.67
C VAL A 183 0.79 4.18 -4.55
N THR A 184 0.13 5.34 -4.43
CA THR A 184 -1.34 5.38 -4.35
C THR A 184 -1.98 4.72 -5.58
N ILE A 185 -1.53 5.09 -6.79
CA ILE A 185 -2.09 4.52 -8.02
C ILE A 185 -1.74 3.04 -8.14
N GLY A 186 -0.48 2.67 -7.87
CA GLY A 186 0.01 1.30 -8.01
C GLY A 186 -0.67 0.33 -7.05
N VAL A 187 -0.75 0.69 -5.77
CA VAL A 187 -1.33 -0.17 -4.72
C VAL A 187 -2.83 -0.34 -4.95
N TYR A 188 -3.58 0.76 -4.98
CA TYR A 188 -5.04 0.68 -5.12
C TYR A 188 -5.48 0.23 -6.52
N GLY A 189 -4.68 0.52 -7.56
CA GLY A 189 -4.90 0.00 -8.90
C GLY A 189 -4.74 -1.52 -8.93
N LEU A 190 -3.68 -2.06 -8.33
CA LEU A 190 -3.46 -3.51 -8.27
C LEU A 190 -4.54 -4.21 -7.42
N VAL A 191 -4.88 -3.66 -6.25
CA VAL A 191 -5.98 -4.19 -5.41
C VAL A 191 -7.31 -4.17 -6.16
N GLY A 192 -7.62 -3.07 -6.85
CA GLY A 192 -8.83 -2.95 -7.68
C GLY A 192 -8.87 -3.97 -8.82
N VAL A 193 -7.73 -4.26 -9.45
CA VAL A 193 -7.62 -5.33 -10.46
C VAL A 193 -7.87 -6.69 -9.84
N ILE A 194 -7.27 -7.01 -8.69
CA ILE A 194 -7.46 -8.30 -8.00
C ILE A 194 -8.95 -8.53 -7.68
N VAL A 195 -9.60 -7.53 -7.10
CA VAL A 195 -11.05 -7.56 -6.81
C VAL A 195 -11.87 -7.79 -8.08
N LYS A 196 -11.53 -7.05 -9.15
CA LYS A 196 -12.26 -7.17 -10.41
C LYS A 196 -12.07 -8.53 -11.09
N LEU A 197 -10.91 -9.16 -10.94
CA LEU A 197 -10.67 -10.51 -11.43
C LEU A 197 -11.55 -11.55 -10.72
N ASP A 198 -11.84 -11.35 -9.43
CA ASP A 198 -12.72 -12.22 -8.66
C ASP A 198 -14.19 -12.08 -9.11
N ASP A 199 -14.68 -10.85 -9.22
CA ASP A 199 -16.02 -10.54 -9.77
C ASP A 199 -16.21 -11.11 -11.17
N MET A 200 -15.20 -10.95 -12.04
CA MET A 200 -15.21 -11.54 -13.37
C MET A 200 -15.22 -13.06 -13.31
N GLY A 201 -14.47 -13.67 -12.40
CA GLY A 201 -14.46 -15.11 -12.18
C GLY A 201 -15.86 -15.66 -11.87
N TYR A 202 -16.58 -14.99 -10.96
CA TYR A 202 -17.95 -15.34 -10.61
C TYR A 202 -18.90 -15.22 -11.81
N TRP A 203 -18.86 -14.07 -12.51
CA TRP A 203 -19.70 -13.84 -13.68
C TRP A 203 -19.45 -14.82 -14.84
N LEU A 204 -18.18 -15.20 -15.07
CA LEU A 204 -17.82 -16.19 -16.09
C LEU A 204 -18.28 -17.61 -15.69
N ALA A 205 -18.21 -17.94 -14.40
CA ALA A 205 -18.63 -19.25 -13.89
C ALA A 205 -20.13 -19.52 -14.05
N GLU A 206 -20.96 -18.47 -14.12
CA GLU A 206 -22.42 -18.57 -14.27
C GLU A 206 -22.88 -18.64 -15.74
N LYS A 207 -21.97 -18.46 -16.71
CA LYS A 207 -22.32 -18.56 -18.15
C LYS A 207 -22.54 -20.01 -18.58
N ARG A 208 -23.31 -20.20 -19.65
CA ARG A 208 -23.58 -21.52 -20.26
C ARG A 208 -22.39 -22.11 -21.05
N SER A 209 -21.41 -21.30 -21.46
CA SER A 209 -20.26 -21.78 -22.24
C SER A 209 -19.28 -22.54 -21.35
N ALA A 210 -18.92 -23.78 -21.72
CA ALA A 210 -17.97 -24.60 -20.97
C ALA A 210 -16.59 -23.93 -20.83
N LEU A 211 -16.15 -23.19 -21.86
CA LEU A 211 -14.88 -22.46 -21.83
C LEU A 211 -14.96 -21.25 -20.88
N ALA A 212 -16.10 -20.55 -20.85
CA ALA A 212 -16.33 -19.47 -19.90
C ALA A 212 -16.37 -19.99 -18.45
N GLN A 213 -17.04 -21.11 -18.20
CA GLN A 213 -17.08 -21.73 -16.88
C GLN A 213 -15.71 -22.20 -16.41
N TRP A 214 -14.90 -22.78 -17.30
CA TRP A 214 -13.54 -23.21 -16.97
C TRP A 214 -12.63 -22.02 -16.62
N LEU A 215 -12.68 -20.95 -17.42
CA LEU A 215 -11.95 -19.71 -17.11
C LEU A 215 -12.43 -19.05 -15.82
N GLY A 216 -13.74 -19.01 -15.58
CA GLY A 216 -14.33 -18.46 -14.35
C GLY A 216 -13.87 -19.23 -13.10
N LYS A 217 -13.91 -20.56 -13.13
CA LYS A 217 -13.38 -21.42 -12.06
C LYS A 217 -11.87 -21.23 -11.87
N GLY A 218 -11.12 -21.02 -12.96
CA GLY A 218 -9.71 -20.69 -12.91
C GLY A 218 -9.44 -19.38 -12.17
N LEU A 219 -10.16 -18.31 -12.52
CA LEU A 219 -10.06 -16.99 -11.89
C LEU A 219 -10.40 -17.04 -10.39
N LEU A 220 -11.52 -17.67 -10.02
CA LEU A 220 -11.94 -17.87 -8.63
C LEU A 220 -10.93 -18.67 -7.81
N ALA A 221 -10.15 -19.54 -8.44
CA ALA A 221 -9.09 -20.30 -7.78
C ALA A 221 -7.77 -19.51 -7.66
N VAL A 222 -7.53 -18.54 -8.55
CA VAL A 222 -6.33 -17.71 -8.58
C VAL A 222 -6.41 -16.55 -7.60
N ALA A 223 -7.56 -15.86 -7.49
CA ALA A 223 -7.72 -14.70 -6.62
C ALA A 223 -7.30 -14.97 -5.14
N PRO A 224 -7.73 -16.08 -4.48
CA PRO A 224 -7.31 -16.39 -3.11
C PRO A 224 -5.83 -16.75 -2.99
N ARG A 225 -5.25 -17.33 -4.05
CA ARG A 225 -3.82 -17.66 -4.08
C ARG A 225 -2.97 -16.40 -4.23
N LEU A 226 -3.40 -15.45 -5.05
CA LEU A 226 -2.74 -14.15 -5.18
C LEU A 226 -2.68 -13.43 -3.84
N MET A 227 -3.79 -13.36 -3.09
CA MET A 227 -3.81 -12.74 -1.76
C MET A 227 -2.83 -13.40 -0.78
N LYS A 228 -2.74 -14.74 -0.79
CA LYS A 228 -1.78 -15.48 0.05
C LYS A 228 -0.33 -15.18 -0.32
N VAL A 229 -0.01 -15.15 -1.62
CA VAL A 229 1.33 -14.82 -2.10
C VAL A 229 1.68 -13.38 -1.71
N LEU A 230 0.75 -12.44 -1.88
CA LEU A 230 0.93 -11.03 -1.52
C LEU A 230 1.23 -10.87 -0.03
N SER A 231 0.58 -11.65 0.83
CA SER A 231 0.85 -11.66 2.27
C SER A 231 2.23 -12.19 2.64
N ILE A 232 2.71 -13.24 1.95
CA ILE A 232 4.07 -13.77 2.15
C ILE A 232 5.11 -12.75 1.67
N VAL A 233 4.89 -12.20 0.47
CA VAL A 233 5.77 -11.19 -0.11
C VAL A 233 5.82 -9.95 0.77
N GLY A 234 4.67 -9.46 1.25
CA GLY A 234 4.60 -8.33 2.18
C GLY A 234 5.36 -8.59 3.47
N THR A 235 5.15 -9.76 4.10
CA THR A 235 5.88 -10.13 5.33
C THR A 235 7.39 -10.19 5.11
N LEU A 236 7.85 -10.84 4.02
CA LEU A 236 9.28 -10.89 3.68
C LEU A 236 9.87 -9.50 3.45
N ALA A 237 9.07 -8.62 2.86
CA ALA A 237 9.50 -7.30 2.51
C ALA A 237 9.60 -6.34 3.72
N MET A 238 8.76 -6.53 4.74
CA MET A 238 8.91 -5.85 6.04
C MET A 238 10.27 -6.18 6.69
N PHE A 239 10.71 -7.45 6.64
CA PHE A 239 12.03 -7.84 7.15
C PHE A 239 13.19 -7.29 6.32
N LEU A 240 13.04 -7.26 4.99
CA LEU A 240 14.08 -6.75 4.10
C LEU A 240 14.32 -5.25 4.29
N VAL A 241 13.28 -4.50 4.63
CA VAL A 241 13.36 -3.05 4.89
C VAL A 241 13.82 -2.77 6.32
N GLY A 242 13.31 -3.51 7.31
CA GLY A 242 13.70 -3.32 8.72
C GLY A 242 15.15 -3.74 9.05
N GLY A 243 15.76 -4.61 8.24
CA GLY A 243 17.13 -5.10 8.44
C GLY A 243 18.22 -4.47 7.56
N GLY A 244 17.89 -3.41 6.78
CA GLY A 244 18.80 -2.80 5.80
C GLY A 244 19.04 -1.31 5.97
#